data_AF-A0AAW4WJE4-F1
#
_entry.id   AF-A0AAW4WJE4-F1
#
_cell.length_a   1.000
_cell.length_b   1.000
_cell.length_c   1.000
_cell.angle_alpha   90.00
_cell.angle_beta   90.00
_cell.angle_gamma   90.00
#
_symmetry.space_group_name_H-M   'P 1'
#
loop_
_entity.id
_entity.type
_entity.pdbx_description
1 polymer ?
#
loop_
_entity_poly.entity_id
_entity_poly.type
_entity_poly.pdbx_seq_one_letter_code
_entity_poly.pdbx_strand_id
1 'polypeptide(L)'
;MKVSYEIIDKLHKLNRVEWDLFLYIVKAEDQATGKVEGVFYLDVMRHTGMCKQSFYNALRGLKEKNVITYEKNSEVDYDIRIPDNEFPNEKSLTKGYVNLNRRAFHSKEFKQLKPYEKYLLMYFLKCTHEGRGSMKIGFHRFYEKFTKLLHISEKVLRSYLHSLKKFFSIGLKDGKYYITYLHSAFKQLAAGDAAWKSERSWYLEGLIKKECHRQHISYDETSIKDVAYLPVQYQYYEEKKSLMEKVKSCIQQSISGIKYSERTLENKFVHKLLKKALGVPESM
;
A
#
# COMPACT_ATOMS: atom_id res chain seq x y z
N MET A 1 -3.55 -1.17 4.83
CA MET A 1 -2.57 -2.13 4.26
C MET A 1 -3.12 -3.55 4.25
N LYS A 2 -4.35 -3.75 3.76
CA LYS A 2 -4.96 -5.08 3.58
C LYS A 2 -5.21 -5.30 2.10
N VAL A 3 -5.09 -6.55 1.64
CA VAL A 3 -5.48 -6.97 0.29
C VAL A 3 -6.58 -8.00 0.42
N SER A 4 -7.79 -7.66 -0.01
CA SER A 4 -8.95 -8.54 -0.04
C SER A 4 -8.67 -9.81 -0.83
N TYR A 5 -9.18 -10.93 -0.34
CA TYR A 5 -9.11 -12.22 -1.04
C TYR A 5 -9.77 -12.20 -2.42
N GLU A 6 -10.73 -11.30 -2.65
CA GLU A 6 -11.44 -11.14 -3.91
C GLU A 6 -10.52 -10.61 -5.02
N ILE A 7 -9.60 -9.69 -4.68
CA ILE A 7 -8.66 -9.11 -5.66
C ILE A 7 -7.52 -10.05 -5.99
N ILE A 8 -7.09 -10.89 -5.04
CA ILE A 8 -5.93 -11.77 -5.20
C ILE A 8 -6.03 -12.61 -6.46
N ASP A 9 -7.22 -13.08 -6.82
CA ASP A 9 -7.42 -13.91 -8.01
C ASP A 9 -7.14 -13.16 -9.32
N LYS A 10 -7.17 -11.83 -9.34
CA LYS A 10 -6.82 -11.00 -10.51
C LYS A 10 -5.30 -10.77 -10.63
N LEU A 11 -4.54 -10.96 -9.55
CA LEU A 11 -3.14 -10.54 -9.47
C LEU A 11 -2.17 -11.43 -10.28
N HIS A 12 -2.61 -12.60 -10.76
CA HIS A 12 -1.82 -13.47 -11.64
C HIS A 12 -1.51 -12.83 -13.00
N LYS A 13 -2.25 -11.78 -13.38
CA LYS A 13 -2.06 -11.05 -14.65
C LYS A 13 -1.05 -9.91 -14.56
N LEU A 14 -0.53 -9.62 -13.37
CA LEU A 14 0.34 -8.47 -13.16
C LEU A 14 1.77 -8.76 -13.58
N ASN A 15 2.39 -7.81 -14.27
CA ASN A 15 3.83 -7.78 -14.50
C ASN A 15 4.57 -7.16 -13.29
N ARG A 16 5.90 -7.09 -13.37
CA ARG A 16 6.74 -6.59 -12.27
C ARG A 16 6.40 -5.15 -11.86
N VAL A 17 6.28 -4.25 -12.84
CA VAL A 17 6.04 -2.82 -12.57
C VAL A 17 4.63 -2.61 -12.01
N GLU A 18 3.65 -3.35 -12.52
CA GLU A 18 2.27 -3.33 -12.02
C GLU A 18 2.20 -3.83 -10.57
N TRP A 19 2.95 -4.87 -10.20
CA TRP A 19 3.08 -5.29 -8.81
C TRP A 19 3.67 -4.20 -7.92
N ASP A 20 4.72 -3.52 -8.38
CA ASP A 20 5.38 -2.48 -7.59
C ASP A 20 4.46 -1.27 -7.38
N LEU A 21 3.69 -0.87 -8.41
CA LEU A 21 2.66 0.16 -8.30
C LEU A 21 1.49 -0.28 -7.41
N PHE A 22 0.99 -1.51 -7.59
CA PHE A 22 -0.11 -2.05 -6.78
C PHE A 22 0.23 -2.05 -5.28
N LEU A 23 1.43 -2.52 -4.92
CA LEU A 23 1.89 -2.54 -3.53
C LEU A 23 2.10 -1.13 -2.96
N TYR A 24 2.50 -0.16 -3.78
CA TYR A 24 2.56 1.24 -3.38
C TYR A 24 1.17 1.78 -3.03
N ILE A 25 0.17 1.53 -3.89
CA ILE A 25 -1.21 1.99 -3.69
C ILE A 25 -1.80 1.39 -2.42
N VAL A 26 -1.72 0.06 -2.22
CA VAL A 26 -2.28 -0.62 -1.02
C VAL A 26 -1.68 -0.09 0.30
N LYS A 27 -0.44 0.42 0.28
CA LYS A 27 0.19 1.00 1.48
C LYS A 27 -0.46 2.33 1.88
N ALA A 28 -0.82 3.17 0.91
CA ALA A 28 -1.36 4.52 1.11
C ALA A 28 -2.89 4.58 1.15
N GLU A 29 -3.56 3.46 0.90
CA GLU A 29 -5.01 3.34 0.78
C GLU A 29 -5.75 3.56 2.10
N ASP A 30 -6.77 4.41 2.05
CA ASP A 30 -7.82 4.45 3.06
C ASP A 30 -8.64 3.16 3.00
N GLN A 31 -8.41 2.29 3.97
CA GLN A 31 -9.09 1.00 4.05
C GLN A 31 -10.59 1.15 4.24
N ALA A 32 -11.11 2.28 4.72
CA ALA A 32 -12.56 2.43 4.86
C ALA A 32 -13.26 2.54 3.49
N THR A 33 -12.58 3.10 2.49
CA THR A 33 -13.16 3.44 1.18
C THR A 33 -12.53 2.69 0.00
N GLY A 34 -11.36 2.08 0.21
CA GLY A 34 -10.58 1.45 -0.84
C GLY A 34 -9.89 2.46 -1.78
N LYS A 35 -9.73 3.72 -1.35
CA LYS A 35 -9.23 4.83 -2.17
C LYS A 35 -7.86 5.32 -1.73
N VAL A 36 -7.07 5.77 -2.68
CA VAL A 36 -5.85 6.57 -2.50
C VAL A 36 -6.02 7.85 -3.28
N GLU A 37 -5.97 8.98 -2.60
CA GLU A 37 -6.04 10.29 -3.25
C GLU A 37 -4.64 10.81 -3.58
N GLY A 38 -4.50 11.53 -4.69
CA GLY A 38 -3.29 12.29 -4.98
C GLY A 38 -2.06 11.48 -5.37
N VAL A 39 -2.23 10.33 -6.04
CA VAL A 39 -1.11 9.51 -6.48
C VAL A 39 -0.31 10.24 -7.55
N PHE A 40 0.86 10.73 -7.15
CA PHE A 40 1.76 11.52 -7.99
C PHE A 40 2.92 10.69 -8.52
N TYR A 41 3.17 10.77 -9.82
CA TYR A 41 4.13 9.89 -10.49
C TYR A 41 5.56 10.01 -9.94
N LEU A 42 6.03 11.21 -9.57
CA LEU A 42 7.39 11.37 -9.03
C LEU A 42 7.58 10.67 -7.68
N ASP A 43 6.56 10.64 -6.82
CA ASP A 43 6.63 9.91 -5.56
C ASP A 43 6.68 8.40 -5.79
N VAL A 44 5.89 7.90 -6.75
CA VAL A 44 5.94 6.48 -7.13
C VAL A 44 7.30 6.12 -7.70
N MET A 45 7.85 6.95 -8.59
CA MET A 45 9.18 6.75 -9.17
C MET A 45 10.26 6.71 -8.08
N ARG A 46 10.23 7.65 -7.13
CA ARG A 46 11.16 7.67 -5.97
C ARG A 46 11.04 6.41 -5.11
N HIS A 47 9.82 5.91 -4.89
CA HIS A 47 9.59 4.76 -4.03
C HIS A 47 9.91 3.41 -4.69
N THR A 48 9.64 3.28 -5.98
CA THR A 48 9.70 1.99 -6.70
C THR A 48 10.90 1.88 -7.63
N GLY A 49 11.54 3.00 -7.98
CA GLY A 49 12.60 3.06 -8.99
C GLY A 49 12.11 2.93 -10.43
N MET A 50 10.79 2.88 -10.68
CA MET A 50 10.27 2.85 -12.05
C MET A 50 10.44 4.20 -12.74
N CYS A 51 10.52 4.21 -14.07
CA CYS A 51 10.53 5.45 -14.83
C CYS A 51 9.11 6.01 -15.04
N LYS A 52 9.01 7.27 -15.49
CA LYS A 52 7.73 7.96 -15.75
C LYS A 52 6.82 7.18 -16.72
N GLN A 53 7.37 6.67 -17.82
CA GLN A 53 6.58 5.90 -18.79
C GLN A 53 6.05 4.60 -18.18
N SER A 54 6.88 3.90 -17.40
CA SER A 54 6.50 2.68 -16.70
C SER A 54 5.37 2.92 -15.70
N PHE A 55 5.35 4.06 -15.02
CA PHE A 55 4.23 4.45 -14.16
C PHE A 55 2.91 4.51 -14.94
N TYR A 56 2.84 5.26 -16.05
CA TYR A 56 1.61 5.39 -16.83
C TYR A 56 1.17 4.07 -17.48
N ASN A 57 2.14 3.29 -17.96
CA ASN A 57 1.86 1.96 -18.52
C ASN A 57 1.29 1.03 -17.46
N ALA A 58 1.86 1.02 -16.24
CA ALA A 58 1.36 0.22 -15.14
C ALA A 58 0.00 0.68 -14.65
N LEU A 59 -0.23 2.00 -14.55
CA LEU A 59 -1.52 2.57 -14.18
C LEU A 59 -2.63 2.13 -15.15
N ARG A 60 -2.36 2.21 -16.47
CA ARG A 60 -3.28 1.75 -17.51
C ARG A 60 -3.49 0.23 -17.45
N GLY A 61 -2.41 -0.54 -17.34
CA GLY A 61 -2.48 -2.00 -17.31
C GLY A 61 -3.22 -2.55 -16.08
N LEU A 62 -3.06 -1.92 -14.91
CA LEU A 62 -3.84 -2.25 -13.71
C LEU A 62 -5.35 -1.98 -13.92
N LYS A 63 -5.70 -0.89 -14.62
CA LYS A 63 -7.09 -0.56 -14.96
C LYS A 63 -7.66 -1.57 -15.96
N GLU A 64 -6.95 -1.87 -17.05
CA GLU A 64 -7.36 -2.86 -18.06
C GLU A 64 -7.58 -4.26 -17.46
N LYS A 65 -6.84 -4.60 -16.40
CA LYS A 65 -6.96 -5.86 -15.66
C LYS A 65 -8.03 -5.83 -14.57
N ASN A 66 -8.79 -4.74 -14.44
CA ASN A 66 -9.83 -4.52 -13.43
C ASN A 66 -9.31 -4.69 -11.98
N VAL A 67 -8.05 -4.31 -11.75
CA VAL A 67 -7.41 -4.31 -10.42
C VAL A 67 -7.62 -2.96 -9.75
N ILE A 68 -7.64 -1.87 -10.52
CA ILE A 68 -7.91 -0.52 -10.04
C ILE A 68 -8.88 0.21 -10.97
N THR A 69 -9.49 1.28 -10.46
CA THR A 69 -10.02 2.39 -11.26
C THR A 69 -9.28 3.66 -10.86
N TYR A 70 -9.26 4.68 -11.72
CA TYR A 70 -8.67 5.96 -11.37
C TYR A 70 -9.37 7.12 -12.07
N GLU A 71 -9.30 8.28 -11.44
CA GLU A 71 -9.78 9.57 -11.93
C GLU A 71 -8.63 10.58 -11.90
N LYS A 72 -8.58 11.46 -12.90
CA LYS A 72 -7.62 12.56 -12.95
C LYS A 72 -8.31 13.82 -12.43
N ASN A 73 -8.31 14.00 -11.11
CA ASN A 73 -9.00 15.10 -10.44
C ASN A 73 -8.13 16.36 -10.27
N SER A 74 -6.87 16.31 -10.73
CA SER A 74 -5.99 17.47 -10.84
C SER A 74 -5.12 17.35 -12.09
N GLU A 75 -4.40 18.40 -12.46
CA GLU A 75 -3.47 18.35 -13.59
C GLU A 75 -2.28 17.40 -13.35
N VAL A 76 -1.92 17.18 -12.07
CA VAL A 76 -0.66 16.56 -11.66
C VAL A 76 -0.80 15.14 -11.14
N ASP A 77 -1.93 14.79 -10.51
CA ASP A 77 -2.12 13.55 -9.75
C ASP A 77 -3.35 12.73 -10.19
N TYR A 78 -3.46 11.52 -9.62
CA TYR A 78 -4.57 10.61 -9.85
C TYR A 78 -5.16 10.15 -8.52
N ASP A 79 -6.48 10.18 -8.43
CA ASP A 79 -7.21 9.50 -7.36
C ASP A 79 -7.50 8.07 -7.83
N ILE A 80 -7.02 7.08 -7.08
CA ILE A 80 -7.08 5.66 -7.42
C ILE A 80 -8.03 4.95 -6.45
N ARG A 81 -8.83 4.02 -6.95
CA ARG A 81 -9.62 3.09 -6.13
C ARG A 81 -9.23 1.65 -6.47
N ILE A 82 -9.13 0.80 -5.45
CA ILE A 82 -9.03 -0.64 -5.61
C ILE A 82 -10.44 -1.22 -5.37
N PRO A 83 -11.18 -1.63 -6.42
CA PRO A 83 -12.51 -2.18 -6.24
C PRO A 83 -12.46 -3.43 -5.34
N ASP A 84 -13.43 -3.53 -4.42
CA ASP A 84 -13.60 -4.67 -3.52
C ASP A 84 -12.48 -4.83 -2.47
N ASN A 85 -11.73 -3.75 -2.19
CA ASN A 85 -10.71 -3.70 -1.14
C ASN A 85 -11.12 -2.86 0.09
N GLU A 86 -12.37 -2.40 0.15
CA GLU A 86 -12.88 -1.65 1.29
C GLU A 86 -13.18 -2.54 2.52
N PHE A 87 -12.70 -2.07 3.66
CA PHE A 87 -12.92 -2.62 5.00
C PHE A 87 -13.49 -1.56 5.97
N PRO A 88 -14.71 -1.05 5.75
CA PRO A 88 -15.27 0.07 6.53
C PRO A 88 -15.62 -0.27 7.98
N ASN A 89 -15.76 -1.55 8.31
CA ASN A 89 -16.19 -2.01 9.64
C ASN A 89 -15.73 -3.45 9.91
N GLU A 90 -15.89 -3.94 11.14
CA GLU A 90 -15.44 -5.28 11.51
C GLU A 90 -16.10 -6.40 10.68
N LYS A 91 -17.38 -6.25 10.30
CA LYS A 91 -18.07 -7.23 9.44
C LYS A 91 -17.35 -7.43 8.11
N SER A 92 -16.81 -6.37 7.51
CA SER A 92 -16.06 -6.48 6.26
C SER A 92 -14.78 -7.34 6.38
N LEU A 93 -14.20 -7.49 7.57
CA LEU A 93 -13.02 -8.32 7.80
C LEU A 93 -13.32 -9.82 7.59
N THR A 94 -14.59 -10.22 7.69
CA THR A 94 -15.02 -11.60 7.48
C THR A 94 -14.83 -12.08 6.03
N LYS A 95 -14.73 -11.15 5.06
CA LYS A 95 -14.39 -11.46 3.67
C LYS A 95 -13.00 -12.08 3.50
N GLY A 96 -12.13 -11.89 4.49
CA GLY A 96 -10.76 -12.38 4.49
C GLY A 96 -9.83 -11.48 3.68
N TYR A 97 -8.60 -11.34 4.18
CA TYR A 97 -7.60 -10.47 3.58
C TYR A 97 -6.19 -10.96 3.89
N VAL A 98 -5.23 -10.45 3.13
CA VAL A 98 -3.80 -10.53 3.43
C VAL A 98 -3.35 -9.21 4.02
N ASN A 99 -2.75 -9.25 5.20
CA ASN A 99 -2.17 -8.10 5.88
C ASN A 99 -0.74 -7.87 5.38
N LEU A 100 -0.49 -6.74 4.72
CA LEU A 100 0.86 -6.42 4.23
C LEU A 100 1.79 -5.87 5.32
N ASN A 101 1.28 -5.58 6.52
CA ASN A 101 2.08 -5.09 7.64
C ASN A 101 2.82 -6.22 8.38
N ARG A 102 3.51 -7.08 7.61
CA ARG A 102 4.29 -8.23 8.11
C ARG A 102 5.71 -8.16 7.58
N ARG A 103 6.68 -8.63 8.38
CA ARG A 103 8.12 -8.59 8.03
C ARG A 103 8.43 -9.14 6.64
N ALA A 104 7.78 -10.23 6.23
CA ALA A 104 7.94 -10.83 4.92
C ALA A 104 7.83 -9.81 3.76
N PHE A 105 6.83 -8.92 3.76
CA PHE A 105 6.60 -7.98 2.65
C PHE A 105 7.64 -6.84 2.57
N HIS A 106 8.50 -6.74 3.57
CA HIS A 106 9.58 -5.75 3.64
C HIS A 106 10.96 -6.38 3.46
N SER A 107 11.02 -7.71 3.35
CA SER A 107 12.27 -8.47 3.26
C SER A 107 12.89 -8.42 1.86
N LYS A 108 14.20 -8.72 1.78
CA LYS A 108 14.91 -8.80 0.49
C LYS A 108 14.37 -9.95 -0.37
N GLU A 109 14.00 -11.05 0.27
CA GLU A 109 13.45 -12.25 -0.37
C GLU A 109 12.15 -11.91 -1.10
N PHE A 110 11.25 -11.15 -0.48
CA PHE A 110 10.00 -10.75 -1.14
C PHE A 110 10.24 -9.82 -2.33
N LYS A 111 11.17 -8.86 -2.19
CA LYS A 111 11.55 -7.95 -3.28
C LYS A 111 12.12 -8.68 -4.49
N GLN A 112 12.79 -9.82 -4.28
CA GLN A 112 13.38 -10.63 -5.34
C GLN A 112 12.39 -11.56 -6.04
N LEU A 113 11.18 -11.76 -5.49
CA LEU A 113 10.17 -12.61 -6.12
C LEU A 113 9.74 -12.05 -7.48
N LYS A 114 9.65 -12.95 -8.46
CA LYS A 114 9.07 -12.71 -9.78
C LYS A 114 7.55 -12.50 -9.66
N PRO A 115 6.90 -11.91 -10.68
CA PRO A 115 5.47 -11.60 -10.62
C PRO A 115 4.57 -12.78 -10.26
N TYR A 116 4.80 -13.95 -10.86
CA TYR A 116 4.03 -15.16 -10.57
C TYR A 116 4.36 -15.78 -9.21
N GLU A 117 5.58 -15.59 -8.71
CA GLU A 117 5.93 -15.99 -7.34
C GLU A 117 5.22 -15.10 -6.32
N LYS A 118 5.16 -13.77 -6.55
CA LYS A 118 4.37 -12.84 -5.73
C LYS A 118 2.89 -13.23 -5.73
N TYR A 119 2.32 -13.55 -6.90
CA TYR A 119 0.95 -14.04 -6.99
C TYR A 119 0.73 -15.32 -6.17
N LEU A 120 1.58 -16.34 -6.34
CA LEU A 120 1.47 -17.60 -5.59
C LEU A 120 1.61 -17.39 -4.09
N LEU A 121 2.50 -16.48 -3.65
CA LEU A 121 2.61 -16.09 -2.25
C LEU A 121 1.28 -15.55 -1.72
N MET A 122 0.68 -14.59 -2.40
CA MET A 122 -0.62 -14.01 -2.01
C MET A 122 -1.74 -15.06 -2.03
N TYR A 123 -1.74 -15.93 -3.04
CA TYR A 123 -2.71 -17.03 -3.16
C TYR A 123 -2.59 -18.04 -2.01
N PHE A 124 -1.37 -18.42 -1.62
CA PHE A 124 -1.14 -19.33 -0.49
C PHE A 124 -1.48 -18.68 0.84
N LEU A 125 -1.24 -17.37 1.02
CA LEU A 125 -1.70 -16.64 2.21
C LEU A 125 -3.23 -16.66 2.32
N LYS A 126 -3.94 -16.48 1.19
CA LYS A 126 -5.40 -16.65 1.11
C LYS A 126 -5.82 -18.06 1.51
N CYS A 127 -5.22 -19.10 0.93
CA CYS A 127 -5.59 -20.49 1.22
C CYS A 127 -5.20 -20.98 2.63
N THR A 128 -4.22 -20.34 3.27
CA THR A 128 -3.82 -20.65 4.66
C THR A 128 -4.51 -19.77 5.69
N HIS A 129 -5.39 -18.86 5.26
CA HIS A 129 -6.05 -17.88 6.13
C HIS A 129 -5.07 -17.15 7.05
N GLU A 130 -3.92 -16.73 6.50
CA GLU A 130 -2.80 -16.12 7.23
C GLU A 130 -2.33 -16.91 8.47
N GLY A 131 -2.29 -18.24 8.36
CA GLY A 131 -1.77 -19.12 9.42
C GLY A 131 -2.82 -19.80 10.30
N ARG A 132 -4.11 -19.74 9.92
CA ARG A 132 -5.17 -20.55 10.56
C ARG A 132 -5.33 -21.93 9.94
N GLY A 133 -4.61 -22.23 8.85
CA GLY A 133 -4.70 -23.51 8.16
C GLY A 133 -3.51 -23.82 7.26
N SER A 134 -3.61 -24.94 6.57
CA SER A 134 -2.66 -25.37 5.54
C SER A 134 -3.41 -25.65 4.25
N MET A 135 -2.89 -25.19 3.12
CA MET A 135 -3.42 -25.59 1.82
C MET A 135 -3.01 -27.02 1.53
N LYS A 136 -3.97 -27.84 1.11
CA LYS A 136 -3.76 -29.23 0.69
C LYS A 136 -4.26 -29.41 -0.74
N ILE A 137 -3.41 -29.93 -1.63
CA ILE A 137 -3.76 -30.13 -3.04
C ILE A 137 -3.00 -31.32 -3.62
N GLY A 138 -3.67 -32.17 -4.40
CA GLY A 138 -3.01 -33.29 -5.09
C GLY A 138 -1.93 -32.81 -6.06
N PHE A 139 -0.83 -33.55 -6.16
CA PHE A 139 0.33 -33.20 -6.99
C PHE A 139 -0.08 -32.86 -8.43
N HIS A 140 -0.78 -33.77 -9.13
CA HIS A 140 -1.19 -33.55 -10.52
C HIS A 140 -2.14 -32.35 -10.65
N ARG A 141 -3.11 -32.23 -9.74
CA ARG A 141 -4.07 -31.11 -9.73
C ARG A 141 -3.38 -29.76 -9.50
N PHE A 142 -2.31 -29.74 -8.69
CA PHE A 142 -1.54 -28.52 -8.45
C PHE A 142 -0.84 -28.07 -9.73
N TYR A 143 -0.09 -28.97 -10.37
CA TYR A 143 0.61 -28.64 -11.61
C TYR A 143 -0.40 -28.27 -12.70
N GLU A 144 -1.44 -29.07 -12.93
CA GLU A 144 -2.48 -28.78 -13.92
C GLU A 144 -3.09 -27.39 -13.71
N LYS A 145 -3.47 -27.04 -12.49
CA LYS A 145 -4.09 -25.75 -12.18
C LYS A 145 -3.16 -24.59 -12.50
N PHE A 146 -1.94 -24.62 -11.95
CA PHE A 146 -1.07 -23.44 -11.99
C PHE A 146 -0.26 -23.32 -13.27
N THR A 147 0.05 -24.42 -13.97
CA THR A 147 0.65 -24.33 -15.32
C THR A 147 -0.35 -23.76 -16.33
N LYS A 148 -1.62 -24.17 -16.26
CA LYS A 148 -2.69 -23.60 -17.09
C LYS A 148 -2.96 -22.13 -16.75
N LEU A 149 -3.10 -21.80 -15.46
CA LEU A 149 -3.42 -20.43 -15.03
C LEU A 149 -2.31 -19.42 -15.34
N LEU A 150 -1.05 -19.83 -15.19
CA LEU A 150 0.11 -18.94 -15.33
C LEU A 150 0.79 -19.07 -16.69
N HIS A 151 0.35 -20.00 -17.53
CA HIS A 151 0.95 -20.33 -18.83
C HIS A 151 2.46 -20.62 -18.72
N ILE A 152 2.84 -21.46 -17.75
CA ILE A 152 4.25 -21.84 -17.48
C ILE A 152 4.42 -23.36 -17.50
N SER A 153 5.66 -23.82 -17.70
CA SER A 153 5.99 -25.24 -17.57
C SER A 153 6.05 -25.71 -16.12
N GLU A 154 5.92 -27.02 -15.90
CA GLU A 154 6.05 -27.62 -14.57
C GLU A 154 7.42 -27.33 -13.95
N LYS A 155 8.49 -27.33 -14.75
CA LYS A 155 9.85 -27.00 -14.29
C LYS A 155 9.92 -25.60 -13.68
N VAL A 156 9.28 -24.62 -14.32
CA VAL A 156 9.23 -23.25 -13.82
C VAL A 156 8.39 -23.18 -12.54
N LEU A 157 7.21 -23.81 -12.51
CA LEU A 157 6.37 -23.85 -11.31
C LEU A 157 7.09 -24.48 -10.11
N ARG A 158 7.90 -25.53 -10.35
CA ARG A 158 8.74 -26.14 -9.30
C ARG A 158 9.80 -25.19 -8.76
N SER A 159 10.40 -24.36 -9.62
CA SER A 159 11.35 -23.32 -9.17
C SER A 159 10.68 -22.28 -8.27
N TYR A 160 9.43 -21.91 -8.58
CA TYR A 160 8.65 -20.97 -7.75
C TYR A 160 8.37 -21.55 -6.37
N LEU A 161 8.00 -22.83 -6.29
CA LEU A 161 7.86 -23.52 -5.00
C LEU A 161 9.14 -23.48 -4.17
N HIS A 162 10.32 -23.59 -4.81
CA HIS A 162 11.60 -23.49 -4.11
C HIS A 162 11.81 -22.08 -3.51
N SER A 163 11.56 -21.02 -4.28
CA SER A 163 11.62 -19.63 -3.80
C SER A 163 10.65 -19.40 -2.62
N LEU A 164 9.45 -19.98 -2.70
CA LEU A 164 8.40 -19.79 -1.70
C LEU A 164 8.64 -20.55 -0.37
N LYS A 165 9.62 -21.46 -0.30
CA LYS A 165 10.00 -22.12 0.96
C LYS A 165 10.53 -21.16 2.03
N LYS A 166 10.91 -19.93 1.65
CA LYS A 166 11.28 -18.86 2.60
C LYS A 166 10.08 -18.36 3.41
N PHE A 167 8.86 -18.57 2.90
CA PHE A 167 7.62 -18.05 3.47
C PHE A 167 6.68 -19.17 3.94
N PHE A 168 6.82 -20.37 3.39
CA PHE A 168 5.96 -21.50 3.71
C PHE A 168 6.78 -22.77 3.97
N SER A 169 6.29 -23.61 4.86
CA SER A 169 6.67 -25.02 4.86
C SER A 169 5.94 -25.72 3.71
N ILE A 170 6.71 -26.22 2.74
CA ILE A 170 6.17 -26.86 1.52
C ILE A 170 6.71 -28.29 1.44
N GLY A 171 5.83 -29.25 1.69
CA GLY A 171 6.13 -30.68 1.65
C GLY A 171 5.17 -31.45 0.74
N LEU A 172 5.64 -32.58 0.20
CA LEU A 172 4.82 -33.55 -0.51
C LEU A 172 4.65 -34.78 0.39
N LYS A 173 3.40 -35.14 0.69
CA LYS A 173 3.06 -36.32 1.48
C LYS A 173 1.82 -36.97 0.89
N ASP A 174 1.82 -38.29 0.74
CA ASP A 174 0.68 -39.07 0.22
C ASP A 174 0.12 -38.52 -1.11
N GLY A 175 1.03 -38.15 -2.03
CA GLY A 175 0.69 -37.60 -3.34
C GLY A 175 0.08 -36.18 -3.30
N LYS A 176 0.11 -35.48 -2.16
CA LYS A 176 -0.46 -34.15 -1.96
C LYS A 176 0.59 -33.16 -1.46
N TYR A 177 0.56 -31.95 -2.01
CA TYR A 177 1.28 -30.83 -1.43
C TYR A 177 0.57 -30.33 -0.18
N TYR A 178 1.36 -30.10 0.86
CA TYR A 178 1.00 -29.39 2.07
C TYR A 178 1.79 -28.08 2.07
N ILE A 179 1.08 -26.96 2.00
CA ILE A 179 1.65 -25.62 2.02
C ILE A 179 1.14 -24.95 3.29
N THR A 180 2.04 -24.81 4.26
CA THR A 180 1.73 -24.32 5.60
C THR A 180 2.44 -22.99 5.83
N TYR A 181 1.69 -22.02 6.35
CA TYR A 181 2.20 -20.71 6.73
C TYR A 181 3.38 -20.80 7.70
N LEU A 182 4.48 -20.09 7.42
CA LEU A 182 5.63 -20.04 8.30
C LEU A 182 5.55 -18.80 9.22
N HIS A 183 5.10 -18.99 10.46
CA HIS A 183 4.91 -17.88 11.42
C HIS A 183 6.15 -17.01 11.63
N SER A 184 7.35 -17.59 11.55
CA SER A 184 8.61 -16.84 11.71
C SER A 184 8.84 -15.82 10.60
N ALA A 185 8.43 -16.10 9.35
CA ALA A 185 8.59 -15.20 8.21
C ALA A 185 7.62 -14.01 8.27
N PHE A 186 6.43 -14.23 8.81
CA PHE A 186 5.33 -13.27 8.79
C PHE A 186 5.03 -12.67 10.16
N LYS A 187 6.05 -12.44 10.99
CA LYS A 187 5.87 -11.68 12.23
C LYS A 187 5.31 -10.28 11.91
N GLN A 188 4.42 -9.79 12.78
CA GLN A 188 3.87 -8.45 12.72
C GLN A 188 5.02 -7.43 12.83
N LEU A 189 4.98 -6.37 12.03
CA LEU A 189 5.85 -5.21 12.26
C LEU A 189 5.29 -4.39 13.43
N ALA A 190 6.17 -3.97 14.32
CA ALA A 190 5.84 -3.15 15.49
C ALA A 190 6.64 -1.85 15.52
N ALA A 191 6.18 -0.89 16.33
CA ALA A 191 6.91 0.34 16.57
C ALA A 191 8.33 0.03 17.06
N GLY A 192 9.34 0.62 16.41
CA GLY A 192 10.76 0.33 16.64
C GLY A 192 11.40 -0.56 15.56
N ASP A 193 10.63 -1.32 14.77
CA ASP A 193 11.18 -1.96 13.57
C ASP A 193 11.53 -0.88 12.52
N ALA A 194 12.73 -0.91 11.94
CA ALA A 194 13.18 0.10 10.97
C ALA A 194 12.27 0.24 9.74
N ALA A 195 11.56 -0.83 9.37
CA ALA A 195 10.62 -0.85 8.24
C ALA A 195 9.17 -0.53 8.65
N TRP A 196 8.89 -0.33 9.95
CA TRP A 196 7.55 -0.08 10.44
C TRP A 196 7.11 1.34 10.13
N LYS A 197 5.89 1.42 9.59
CA LYS A 197 5.14 2.66 9.47
C LYS A 197 3.66 2.31 9.57
N SER A 198 2.94 3.00 10.45
CA SER A 198 1.53 2.72 10.67
C SER A 198 0.71 2.98 9.39
N GLU A 199 -0.37 2.24 9.20
CA GLU A 199 -1.33 2.48 8.11
C GLU A 199 -1.86 3.92 8.14
N ARG A 200 -2.18 4.44 9.34
CA ARG A 200 -2.61 5.82 9.55
C ARG A 200 -1.55 6.82 9.07
N SER A 201 -0.27 6.58 9.35
CA SER A 201 0.82 7.45 8.91
C SER A 201 0.96 7.46 7.39
N TRP A 202 0.90 6.28 6.73
CA TRP A 202 0.91 6.21 5.27
C TRP A 202 -0.19 7.04 4.63
N TYR A 203 -1.42 6.90 5.14
CA TYR A 203 -2.57 7.63 4.64
C TYR A 203 -2.44 9.15 4.86
N LEU A 204 -2.12 9.59 6.08
CA LEU A 204 -2.02 11.02 6.41
C LEU A 204 -0.89 11.70 5.64
N GLU A 205 0.28 11.08 5.53
CA GLU A 205 1.38 11.62 4.72
C GLU A 205 0.98 11.73 3.25
N GLY A 206 0.23 10.75 2.71
CA GLY A 206 -0.31 10.83 1.35
C GLY A 206 -1.23 12.04 1.14
N LEU A 207 -2.10 12.34 2.11
CA LEU A 207 -2.98 13.52 2.05
C LEU A 207 -2.21 14.85 2.06
N ILE A 208 -1.13 14.95 2.85
CA ILE A 208 -0.27 16.14 2.86
C ILE A 208 0.48 16.26 1.54
N LYS A 209 1.08 15.18 1.03
CA LYS A 209 1.77 15.16 -0.27
C LYS A 209 0.84 15.61 -1.39
N LYS A 210 -0.40 15.12 -1.41
CA LYS A 210 -1.44 15.57 -2.36
C LYS A 210 -1.62 17.09 -2.31
N GLU A 211 -1.80 17.67 -1.13
CA GLU A 211 -1.99 19.11 -0.99
C GLU A 211 -0.76 19.88 -1.50
N CYS A 212 0.43 19.42 -1.14
CA CYS A 212 1.68 20.01 -1.63
C CYS A 212 1.79 19.95 -3.16
N HIS A 213 1.50 18.80 -3.78
CA HIS A 213 1.58 18.64 -5.23
C HIS A 213 0.62 19.55 -5.98
N ARG A 214 -0.63 19.62 -5.53
CA ARG A 214 -1.67 20.46 -6.16
C ARG A 214 -1.37 21.96 -6.04
N GLN A 215 -0.59 22.35 -5.03
CA GLN A 215 -0.21 23.75 -4.77
C GLN A 215 1.22 24.09 -5.18
N HIS A 216 1.93 23.16 -5.85
CA HIS A 216 3.34 23.30 -6.24
C HIS A 216 4.28 23.62 -5.06
N ILE A 217 4.06 22.98 -3.91
CA ILE A 217 4.87 23.15 -2.70
C ILE A 217 5.95 22.08 -2.68
N SER A 218 7.21 22.50 -2.62
CA SER A 218 8.34 21.60 -2.39
C SER A 218 8.40 21.14 -0.92
N TYR A 219 8.90 19.94 -0.66
CA TYR A 219 8.98 19.39 0.68
C TYR A 219 10.11 18.37 0.81
N ASP A 220 10.58 18.21 2.05
CA ASP A 220 11.36 17.06 2.49
C ASP A 220 10.49 16.06 3.29
N GLU A 221 11.00 14.85 3.51
CA GLU A 221 10.26 13.79 4.20
C GLU A 221 10.00 14.08 5.69
N THR A 222 10.81 14.93 6.35
CA THR A 222 10.60 15.32 7.75
C THR A 222 9.42 16.27 7.84
N SER A 223 9.40 17.31 7.01
CA SER A 223 8.30 18.27 6.95
C SER A 223 6.95 17.61 6.67
N ILE A 224 6.89 16.63 5.75
CA ILE A 224 5.66 15.86 5.50
C ILE A 224 5.21 15.10 6.75
N LYS A 225 6.11 14.39 7.43
CA LYS A 225 5.78 13.59 8.61
C LYS A 225 5.24 14.46 9.74
N ASP A 226 5.91 15.58 10.00
CA ASP A 226 5.54 16.50 11.08
C ASP A 226 4.14 17.08 10.84
N VAL A 227 3.89 17.58 9.62
CA VAL A 227 2.59 18.15 9.26
C VAL A 227 1.48 17.08 9.24
N ALA A 228 1.78 15.87 8.75
CA ALA A 228 0.84 14.75 8.75
C ALA A 228 0.48 14.26 10.15
N TYR A 229 1.34 14.50 11.15
CA TYR A 229 1.08 14.12 12.54
C TYR A 229 0.19 15.12 13.29
N LEU A 230 0.08 16.37 12.81
CA LEU A 230 -0.72 17.42 13.49
C LEU A 230 -2.17 17.01 13.79
N PRO A 231 -2.95 16.38 12.88
CA PRO A 231 -4.31 15.91 13.20
C PRO A 231 -4.35 14.84 14.30
N VAL A 232 -3.25 14.12 14.54
CA VAL A 232 -3.12 13.16 15.63
C VAL A 232 -2.84 13.89 16.94
N GLN A 233 -1.89 14.82 16.91
CA GLN A 233 -1.49 15.62 18.07
C GLN A 233 -2.68 16.42 18.65
N TYR A 234 -3.55 16.94 17.78
CA TYR A 234 -4.69 17.77 18.17
C TYR A 234 -6.04 17.04 18.19
N GLN A 235 -6.04 15.70 18.17
CA GLN A 235 -7.26 14.89 18.03
C GLN A 235 -8.34 15.10 19.12
N TYR A 236 -7.98 15.73 20.25
CA TYR A 236 -8.90 16.03 21.36
C TYR A 236 -9.56 17.42 21.26
N TYR A 237 -9.12 18.26 20.31
CA TYR A 237 -9.66 19.61 20.13
C TYR A 237 -10.86 19.64 19.19
N GLU A 238 -10.87 18.81 18.16
CA GLU A 238 -11.92 18.76 17.14
C GLU A 238 -12.05 17.37 16.51
N GLU A 239 -13.13 17.15 15.76
CA GLU A 239 -13.30 15.94 14.95
C GLU A 239 -12.17 15.79 13.93
N LYS A 240 -11.72 14.54 13.71
CA LYS A 240 -10.60 14.20 12.81
C LYS A 240 -10.73 14.79 11.40
N LYS A 241 -11.93 14.77 10.81
CA LYS A 241 -12.17 15.33 9.46
C LYS A 241 -11.97 16.84 9.47
N SER A 242 -12.57 17.54 10.44
CA SER A 242 -12.39 18.99 10.64
C SER A 242 -10.92 19.35 10.82
N LEU A 243 -10.19 18.64 11.68
CA LEU A 243 -8.75 18.86 11.89
C LEU A 243 -7.96 18.73 10.59
N MET A 244 -8.26 17.73 9.77
CA MET A 244 -7.56 17.53 8.51
C MET A 244 -7.82 18.68 7.54
N GLU A 245 -9.06 19.16 7.43
CA GLU A 245 -9.39 20.34 6.61
C GLU A 245 -8.72 21.61 7.12
N LYS A 246 -8.64 21.80 8.44
CA LYS A 246 -7.91 22.92 9.04
C LYS A 246 -6.42 22.88 8.72
N VAL A 247 -5.79 21.71 8.78
CA VAL A 247 -4.37 21.55 8.39
C VAL A 247 -4.17 21.91 6.91
N LYS A 248 -5.05 21.45 6.00
CA LYS A 248 -4.98 21.83 4.58
C LYS A 248 -5.10 23.35 4.40
N SER A 249 -6.05 23.97 5.08
CA SER A 249 -6.21 25.44 5.07
C SER A 249 -4.96 26.15 5.59
N CYS A 250 -4.31 25.63 6.64
CA CYS A 250 -3.06 26.19 7.17
C CYS A 250 -1.89 26.07 6.17
N ILE A 251 -1.81 24.97 5.42
CA ILE A 251 -0.83 24.81 4.33
C ILE A 251 -1.08 25.85 3.23
N GLN A 252 -2.34 26.08 2.85
CA GLN A 252 -2.68 27.09 1.85
C GLN A 252 -2.36 28.51 2.33
N GLN A 253 -2.65 28.81 3.60
CA GLN A 253 -2.30 30.10 4.21
C GLN A 253 -0.78 30.31 4.29
N SER A 254 0.00 29.26 4.55
CA SER A 254 1.45 29.38 4.70
C SER A 254 2.18 29.79 3.42
N ILE A 255 1.52 29.66 2.27
CA ILE A 255 2.07 30.01 0.95
C ILE A 255 1.41 31.25 0.32
N SER A 256 0.54 31.95 1.06
CA SER A 256 -0.15 33.13 0.55
C SER A 256 0.86 34.22 0.16
N GLY A 257 0.75 34.75 -1.05
CA GLY A 257 1.68 35.73 -1.61
C GLY A 257 3.04 35.18 -2.07
N ILE A 258 3.30 33.86 -1.92
CA ILE A 258 4.55 33.23 -2.34
C ILE A 258 4.43 32.71 -3.77
N LYS A 259 5.42 33.05 -4.61
CA LYS A 259 5.54 32.58 -6.00
C LYS A 259 5.71 31.06 -6.03
N TYR A 260 5.16 30.41 -7.06
CA TYR A 260 5.18 28.93 -7.17
C TYR A 260 6.57 28.33 -7.03
N SER A 261 7.60 28.95 -7.61
CA SER A 261 8.99 28.48 -7.55
C SER A 261 9.64 28.53 -6.18
N GLU A 262 9.08 29.30 -5.24
CA GLU A 262 9.63 29.56 -3.90
C GLU A 262 8.83 28.85 -2.80
N ARG A 263 7.77 28.13 -3.16
CA ARG A 263 6.90 27.45 -2.19
C ARG A 263 7.61 26.24 -1.60
N THR A 264 7.73 26.25 -0.28
CA THR A 264 8.29 25.15 0.51
C THR A 264 7.38 24.89 1.70
N LEU A 265 7.24 23.61 2.09
CA LEU A 265 6.42 23.22 3.22
C LEU A 265 7.13 23.56 4.55
N GLU A 266 6.79 24.69 5.14
CA GLU A 266 7.33 25.15 6.43
C GLU A 266 6.55 24.55 7.61
N ASN A 267 6.94 23.33 8.05
CA ASN A 267 6.25 22.57 9.11
C ASN A 267 5.97 23.38 10.38
N LYS A 268 6.96 24.15 10.88
CA LYS A 268 6.81 24.98 12.09
C LYS A 268 5.78 26.09 11.90
N PHE A 269 5.74 26.70 10.71
CA PHE A 269 4.80 27.78 10.45
C PHE A 269 3.37 27.24 10.27
N VAL A 270 3.20 26.11 9.56
CA VAL A 270 1.91 25.41 9.46
C VAL A 270 1.39 25.03 10.86
N HIS A 271 2.27 24.52 11.73
CA HIS A 271 1.90 24.20 13.11
C HIS A 271 1.46 25.45 13.90
N LYS A 272 2.18 26.57 13.77
CA LYS A 272 1.79 27.86 14.39
C LYS A 272 0.41 28.32 13.92
N LEU A 273 0.14 28.27 12.62
CA LEU A 273 -1.17 28.62 12.05
C LEU A 273 -2.28 27.72 12.60
N LEU A 274 -2.01 26.41 12.72
CA LEU A 274 -2.98 25.46 13.27
C LEU A 274 -3.29 25.74 14.74
N LYS A 275 -2.27 26.00 15.58
CA LYS A 275 -2.47 26.37 17.00
C LYS A 275 -3.39 27.59 17.11
N LYS A 276 -3.14 28.62 16.30
CA LYS A 276 -3.97 29.83 16.23
C LYS A 276 -5.41 29.50 15.80
N ALA A 277 -5.58 28.67 14.76
CA ALA A 277 -6.89 28.27 14.25
C ALA A 277 -7.71 27.38 15.21
N LEU A 278 -7.05 26.75 16.18
CA LEU A 278 -7.66 25.93 17.22
C LEU A 278 -7.80 26.67 18.56
N GLY A 279 -7.34 27.92 18.66
CA GLY A 279 -7.37 28.68 19.92
C GLY A 279 -6.47 28.08 21.01
N VAL A 280 -5.43 27.32 20.64
CA VAL A 280 -4.49 26.73 21.59
C VAL A 280 -3.56 27.83 22.10
N PRO A 281 -3.41 28.00 23.43
CA PRO A 281 -2.49 29.00 23.99
C PRO A 281 -1.07 28.80 23.43
N GLU A 282 -0.40 29.90 23.05
CA GLU A 282 1.04 29.86 22.81
C GLU A 282 1.70 29.57 24.17
N SER A 283 2.21 28.35 24.34
CA SER A 283 3.11 28.04 25.45
C SER A 283 4.33 28.96 25.34
N MET A 284 4.49 29.88 26.30
CA MET A 284 5.67 30.73 26.47
C MET A 284 6.96 29.90 26.46
#